data_AF-A0A059X4G1-F1
#
_entry.id   AF-A0A059X4G1-F1
#
_cell.length_a   1.000
_cell.length_b   1.000
_cell.length_c   1.000
_cell.angle_alpha   90.00
_cell.angle_beta   90.00
_cell.angle_gamma   90.00
#
_symmetry.space_group_name_H-M   'P 1'
#
loop_
_entity.id
_entity.type
_entity.pdbx_description
1 polymer ?
#
loop_
_entity_poly.entity_id
_entity_poly.type
_entity_poly.pdbx_seq_one_letter_code
_entity_poly.pdbx_strand_id
1 'polypeptide(L)'
;MLPDDLAQQLQALGGATTPNQRLKRACVYNEYAMATPEFEGDDELFRLGRADLKWILENKSLSPRHPIRLYASKMLAYEPPFRRRANRLLIPRPLWVDLQKDLGGQLEGFLDEDEASLTNTEYGQISELVVITYLLNGNLFPYLASWREEANILSADNHDVYTLHNAGEDRVKKTPVSIKFRELPPANDLVVVLCVGRMTLSVARIIPGYRDESWVKENSKEAHIRATRVAADIMVCHTIGEELSEEDQLFMDKLTNKFERPIRAFAARSSIPDYAANARLLNKLIQRPPT
;
A
#
# COMPACT_ATOMS: atom_id res chain seq x y z
N MET A 1 17.98 1.92 7.88
CA MET A 1 18.58 1.44 9.15
C MET A 1 19.88 0.73 8.82
N LEU A 2 20.91 0.85 9.66
CA LEU A 2 22.17 0.15 9.42
C LEU A 2 22.01 -1.35 9.75
N PRO A 3 22.71 -2.26 9.06
CA PRO A 3 22.66 -3.70 9.36
C PRO A 3 22.89 -4.05 10.83
N ASP A 4 23.81 -3.35 11.51
CA ASP A 4 24.13 -3.59 12.92
C ASP A 4 22.94 -3.29 13.86
N ASP A 5 22.16 -2.24 13.56
CA ASP A 5 20.93 -1.91 14.32
C ASP A 5 19.88 -3.03 14.18
N LEU A 6 19.77 -3.61 12.98
CA LEU A 6 18.83 -4.69 12.68
C LEU A 6 19.26 -5.99 13.38
N ALA A 7 20.56 -6.30 13.40
CA ALA A 7 21.11 -7.45 14.12
C ALA A 7 20.80 -7.39 15.62
N GLN A 8 21.00 -6.22 16.24
CA GLN A 8 20.70 -6.01 17.67
C GLN A 8 19.19 -6.18 17.95
N GLN A 9 18.33 -5.70 17.06
CA GLN A 9 16.88 -5.91 17.20
C GLN A 9 16.48 -7.38 17.09
N LEU A 10 17.09 -8.14 16.16
CA LEU A 10 16.84 -9.58 16.07
C LEU A 10 17.25 -10.31 17.34
N GLN A 11 18.40 -9.96 17.93
CA GLN A 11 18.84 -10.52 19.22
C GLN A 11 17.83 -10.20 20.34
N ALA A 12 17.38 -8.94 20.44
CA ALA A 12 16.39 -8.52 21.44
C ALA A 12 15.03 -9.22 21.26
N LEU A 13 14.68 -9.60 20.03
CA LEU A 13 13.43 -10.27 19.69
C LEU A 13 13.55 -11.81 19.66
N GLY A 14 14.72 -12.38 19.97
CA GLY A 14 14.97 -13.83 19.91
C GLY A 14 13.95 -14.67 20.68
N GLY A 15 13.34 -14.11 21.73
CA GLY A 15 12.29 -14.74 22.55
C GLY A 15 10.86 -14.27 22.30
N ALA A 16 10.51 -13.73 21.12
CA ALA A 16 9.16 -13.23 20.84
C ALA A 16 8.08 -14.32 21.02
N THR A 17 7.16 -14.11 21.98
CA THR A 17 6.07 -15.04 22.31
C THR A 17 4.69 -14.49 21.98
N THR A 18 4.52 -13.16 21.98
CA THR A 18 3.24 -12.52 21.65
C THR A 18 3.10 -12.28 20.14
N PRO A 19 1.87 -12.20 19.59
CA PRO A 19 1.66 -11.90 18.18
C PRO A 19 2.33 -10.60 17.72
N ASN A 20 2.27 -9.55 18.55
CA ASN A 20 2.91 -8.28 18.26
C ASN A 20 4.44 -8.40 18.14
N GLN A 21 5.08 -9.05 19.11
CA GLN A 21 6.53 -9.24 19.09
C GLN A 21 6.97 -10.11 17.90
N ARG A 22 6.20 -11.15 17.55
CA ARG A 22 6.47 -11.98 16.36
C ARG A 22 6.28 -11.20 15.06
N LEU A 23 5.27 -10.34 14.98
CA LEU A 23 5.08 -9.47 13.81
C LEU A 23 6.29 -8.56 13.62
N LYS A 24 6.69 -7.89 14.70
CA LYS A 24 7.90 -7.05 14.71
C LYS A 24 9.13 -7.82 14.27
N ARG A 25 9.34 -9.03 14.82
CA ARG A 25 10.48 -9.87 14.46
C ARG A 25 10.47 -10.25 12.97
N ALA A 26 9.30 -10.62 12.43
CA ALA A 26 9.16 -10.90 11.00
C ALA A 26 9.50 -9.69 10.12
N CYS A 27 9.07 -8.48 10.51
CA CYS A 27 9.46 -7.25 9.82
C CYS A 27 10.98 -7.05 9.84
N VAL A 28 11.61 -7.21 11.00
CA VAL A 28 13.07 -7.07 11.13
C VAL A 28 13.82 -8.12 10.31
N TYR A 29 13.34 -9.37 10.24
CA TYR A 29 13.94 -10.39 9.36
C TYR A 29 13.94 -9.95 7.89
N ASN A 30 12.80 -9.50 7.38
CA ASN A 30 12.68 -9.05 6.00
C ASN A 30 13.51 -7.79 5.73
N GLU A 31 13.50 -6.82 6.66
CA GLU A 31 14.31 -5.60 6.56
C GLU A 31 15.81 -5.90 6.57
N TYR A 32 16.26 -6.83 7.43
CA TYR A 32 17.64 -7.28 7.50
C TYR A 32 18.07 -7.87 6.15
N ALA A 33 17.34 -8.87 5.65
CA ALA A 33 17.64 -9.50 4.36
C ALA A 33 17.68 -8.49 3.20
N MET A 34 16.79 -7.49 3.19
CA MET A 34 16.80 -6.43 2.17
C MET A 34 17.93 -5.40 2.34
N ALA A 35 18.47 -5.24 3.55
CA ALA A 35 19.54 -4.30 3.87
C ALA A 35 20.94 -4.90 3.75
N THR A 36 21.06 -6.23 3.82
CA THR A 36 22.31 -6.97 3.65
C THR A 36 22.25 -7.90 2.42
N PRO A 37 21.95 -7.37 1.22
CA PRO A 37 21.88 -8.19 0.03
C PRO A 37 23.24 -8.85 -0.23
N GLU A 38 23.25 -10.16 -0.50
CA GLU A 38 24.44 -10.98 -0.86
C GLU A 38 25.14 -11.72 0.32
N PHE A 39 24.52 -11.82 1.51
CA PHE A 39 25.04 -12.69 2.57
C PHE A 39 24.48 -14.12 2.47
N GLU A 40 25.32 -15.13 2.77
CA GLU A 40 24.87 -16.49 3.05
C GLU A 40 23.85 -16.45 4.21
N GLY A 41 22.56 -16.62 3.92
CA GLY A 41 21.50 -16.67 4.95
C GLY A 41 20.26 -15.81 4.71
N ASP A 42 20.18 -14.99 3.65
CA ASP A 42 18.98 -14.20 3.36
C ASP A 42 17.72 -15.08 3.22
N ASP A 43 17.85 -16.24 2.56
CA ASP A 43 16.76 -17.21 2.42
C ASP A 43 16.28 -17.74 3.78
N GLU A 44 17.19 -17.90 4.73
CA GLU A 44 16.88 -18.33 6.10
C GLU A 44 16.15 -17.23 6.86
N LEU A 45 16.55 -15.96 6.72
CA LEU A 45 15.84 -14.83 7.32
C LEU A 45 14.40 -14.73 6.79
N PHE A 46 14.19 -14.83 5.47
CA PHE A 46 12.84 -14.88 4.90
C PHE A 46 12.04 -16.09 5.38
N ARG A 47 12.68 -17.26 5.51
CA ARG A 47 12.02 -18.47 6.03
C ARG A 47 11.56 -18.28 7.47
N LEU A 48 12.40 -17.70 8.33
CA LEU A 48 12.08 -17.40 9.73
C LEU A 48 10.97 -16.35 9.84
N GLY A 49 11.05 -15.27 9.05
CA GLY A 49 10.00 -14.26 8.97
C GLY A 49 8.66 -14.86 8.55
N ARG A 50 8.63 -15.67 7.48
CA ARG A 50 7.43 -16.38 7.03
C ARG A 50 6.82 -17.27 8.12
N ALA A 51 7.66 -17.97 8.89
CA ALA A 51 7.19 -18.83 9.97
C ALA A 51 6.46 -18.04 11.07
N ASP A 52 6.98 -16.87 11.46
CA ASP A 52 6.31 -15.98 12.42
C ASP A 52 5.00 -15.43 11.88
N LEU A 53 4.97 -15.01 10.60
CA LEU A 53 3.75 -14.49 9.98
C LEU A 53 2.65 -15.57 9.87
N LYS A 54 3.01 -16.79 9.46
CA LYS A 54 2.07 -17.93 9.43
C LYS A 54 1.51 -18.26 10.81
N TRP A 55 2.38 -18.28 11.82
CA TRP A 55 1.95 -18.50 13.20
C TRP A 55 0.92 -17.45 13.67
N ILE A 56 1.11 -16.18 13.29
CA ILE A 56 0.14 -15.11 13.57
C ILE A 56 -1.19 -15.37 12.86
N LEU A 57 -1.16 -15.77 11.58
CA LEU A 57 -2.37 -16.04 10.81
C LEU A 57 -3.13 -17.26 11.32
N GLU A 58 -2.45 -18.24 11.91
CA GLU A 58 -3.06 -19.43 12.52
C GLU A 58 -3.54 -19.19 13.97
N ASN A 59 -3.18 -18.04 14.56
CA ASN A 59 -3.52 -17.74 15.94
C ASN A 59 -5.02 -17.43 16.11
N LYS A 60 -5.76 -18.38 16.68
CA LYS A 60 -7.20 -18.30 16.94
C LYS A 60 -7.61 -17.24 17.97
N SER A 61 -6.67 -16.71 18.77
CA SER A 61 -6.99 -15.63 19.73
C SER A 61 -7.17 -14.27 19.06
N LEU A 62 -6.76 -14.13 17.79
CA LEU A 62 -6.92 -12.92 17.01
C LEU A 62 -8.12 -13.08 16.08
N SER A 63 -9.06 -12.13 16.08
CA SER A 63 -10.15 -12.12 15.10
C SER A 63 -9.58 -12.01 13.68
N PRO A 64 -10.28 -12.50 12.63
CA PRO A 64 -9.80 -12.39 11.24
C PRO A 64 -9.46 -10.95 10.84
N ARG A 65 -10.26 -9.98 11.30
CA ARG A 65 -10.08 -8.53 11.06
C ARG A 65 -9.10 -7.85 12.04
N HIS A 66 -8.40 -8.62 12.88
CA HIS A 66 -7.45 -8.05 13.83
C HIS A 66 -6.28 -7.38 13.08
N PRO A 67 -5.89 -6.13 13.42
CA PRO A 67 -4.85 -5.39 12.69
C PRO A 67 -3.54 -6.15 12.51
N ILE A 68 -3.09 -6.86 13.54
CA ILE A 68 -1.89 -7.72 13.48
C ILE A 68 -2.01 -8.84 12.42
N ARG A 69 -3.17 -9.49 12.30
CA ARG A 69 -3.37 -10.55 11.28
C ARG A 69 -3.39 -9.95 9.89
N LEU A 70 -4.08 -8.84 9.71
CA LEU A 70 -4.16 -8.13 8.42
C LEU A 70 -2.77 -7.68 7.96
N TYR A 71 -1.99 -7.05 8.85
CA TYR A 71 -0.62 -6.67 8.54
C TYR A 71 0.27 -7.89 8.25
N ALA A 72 0.12 -8.98 9.00
CA ALA A 72 0.85 -10.21 8.73
C ALA A 72 0.52 -10.81 7.35
N SER A 73 -0.75 -10.75 6.95
CA SER A 73 -1.22 -11.18 5.63
C SER A 73 -0.62 -10.32 4.51
N LYS A 74 -0.65 -8.99 4.66
CA LYS A 74 0.01 -8.06 3.73
C LYS A 74 1.51 -8.34 3.63
N MET A 75 2.21 -8.49 4.75
CA MET A 75 3.65 -8.79 4.77
C MET A 75 3.99 -10.11 4.07
N LEU A 76 3.14 -11.14 4.20
CA LEU A 76 3.31 -12.40 3.47
C LEU A 76 3.14 -12.23 1.97
N ALA A 77 2.15 -11.46 1.53
CA ALA A 77 1.94 -11.14 0.11
C ALA A 77 3.15 -10.37 -0.47
N TYR A 78 3.76 -9.49 0.33
CA TYR A 78 4.95 -8.72 -0.05
C TYR A 78 6.28 -9.48 0.00
N GLU A 79 6.33 -10.69 0.56
CA GLU A 79 7.59 -11.45 0.68
C GLU A 79 8.26 -11.74 -0.67
N PRO A 80 7.58 -12.21 -1.74
CA PRO A 80 8.25 -12.46 -3.01
C PRO A 80 8.90 -11.20 -3.62
N PRO A 81 8.24 -10.02 -3.64
CA PRO A 81 8.89 -8.75 -3.96
C PRO A 81 10.08 -8.38 -3.05
N PHE A 82 10.00 -8.64 -1.74
CA PHE A 82 11.10 -8.39 -0.82
C PHE A 82 12.30 -9.28 -1.09
N ARG A 83 12.08 -10.56 -1.38
CA ARG A 83 13.12 -11.51 -1.76
C ARG A 83 13.80 -11.10 -3.07
N ARG A 84 13.04 -10.68 -4.08
CA ARG A 84 13.60 -10.12 -5.32
C ARG A 84 14.52 -8.93 -5.03
N ARG A 85 14.05 -8.00 -4.19
CA ARG A 85 14.82 -6.82 -3.79
C ARG A 85 16.10 -7.17 -3.04
N ALA A 86 16.06 -8.11 -2.10
CA ALA A 86 17.25 -8.61 -1.40
C ALA A 86 18.26 -9.21 -2.38
N ASN A 87 17.79 -9.86 -3.44
CA ASN A 87 18.66 -10.37 -4.50
C ASN A 87 19.04 -9.33 -5.58
N ARG A 88 18.70 -8.05 -5.38
CA ARG A 88 18.88 -6.94 -6.36
C ARG A 88 18.27 -7.24 -7.74
N LEU A 89 17.23 -8.07 -7.77
CA LEU A 89 16.51 -8.45 -8.98
C LEU A 89 15.34 -7.50 -9.23
N LEU A 90 15.05 -7.27 -10.51
CA LEU A 90 13.82 -6.60 -10.93
C LEU A 90 12.60 -7.38 -10.47
N ILE A 91 11.53 -6.66 -10.12
CA ILE A 91 10.22 -7.23 -9.79
C ILE A 91 9.40 -7.28 -11.08
N PRO A 92 9.18 -8.46 -11.69
CA PRO A 92 8.50 -8.56 -12.97
C PRO A 92 6.99 -8.36 -12.80
N ARG A 93 6.32 -7.95 -13.88
CA ARG A 93 4.87 -7.68 -13.88
C ARG A 93 4.00 -8.83 -13.32
N PRO A 94 4.29 -10.12 -13.57
CA PRO A 94 3.52 -11.21 -12.95
C PRO A 94 3.48 -11.13 -11.42
N LEU A 95 4.60 -10.77 -10.75
CA LEU A 95 4.59 -10.60 -9.29
C LEU A 95 3.75 -9.40 -8.83
N TRP A 96 3.57 -8.38 -9.68
CA TRP A 96 2.68 -7.26 -9.36
C TRP A 96 1.22 -7.71 -9.41
N VAL A 97 0.89 -8.55 -10.40
CA VAL A 97 -0.45 -9.13 -10.57
C VAL A 97 -0.76 -10.09 -9.42
N ASP A 98 0.19 -10.94 -9.03
CA ASP A 98 0.01 -11.86 -7.90
C ASP A 98 -0.18 -11.08 -6.59
N LEU A 99 0.68 -10.08 -6.32
CA LEU A 99 0.53 -9.20 -5.16
C LEU A 99 -0.83 -8.48 -5.17
N GLN A 100 -1.26 -7.97 -6.33
CA GLN A 100 -2.56 -7.33 -6.46
C GLN A 100 -3.71 -8.29 -6.12
N LYS A 101 -3.66 -9.54 -6.59
CA LYS A 101 -4.67 -10.56 -6.28
C LYS A 101 -4.69 -10.89 -4.78
N ASP A 102 -3.52 -11.09 -4.18
CA ASP A 102 -3.39 -11.40 -2.76
C ASP A 102 -3.92 -10.25 -1.86
N LEU A 103 -3.74 -8.99 -2.28
CA LEU A 103 -4.24 -7.82 -1.56
C LEU A 103 -5.72 -7.55 -1.84
N GLY A 104 -6.20 -7.82 -3.07
CA GLY A 104 -7.63 -7.76 -3.42
C GLY A 104 -8.45 -8.79 -2.65
N GLY A 105 -7.97 -10.03 -2.56
CA GLY A 105 -8.63 -11.07 -1.74
C GLY A 105 -8.70 -10.73 -0.25
N GLN A 106 -7.81 -9.86 0.26
CA GLN A 106 -7.93 -9.36 1.63
C GLN A 106 -9.07 -8.35 1.81
N LEU A 107 -9.48 -7.63 0.75
CA LEU A 107 -10.60 -6.70 0.80
C LEU A 107 -11.95 -7.42 0.94
N GLU A 108 -12.08 -8.61 0.36
CA GLU A 108 -13.31 -9.44 0.42
C GLU A 108 -13.79 -9.64 1.86
N GLY A 109 -12.87 -9.94 2.78
CA GLY A 109 -13.17 -10.13 4.21
C GLY A 109 -13.70 -8.89 4.95
N PHE A 110 -13.74 -7.72 4.30
CA PHE A 110 -14.35 -6.50 4.83
C PHE A 110 -15.67 -6.11 4.13
N LEU A 111 -16.00 -6.73 2.99
CA LEU A 111 -17.16 -6.37 2.19
C LEU A 111 -18.45 -7.10 2.64
N ASP A 112 -18.33 -8.29 3.22
CA ASP A 112 -19.46 -9.12 3.68
C ASP A 112 -20.21 -8.57 4.91
N GLU A 113 -19.68 -7.54 5.57
CA GLU A 113 -20.18 -7.04 6.86
C GLU A 113 -20.99 -5.74 6.71
N ASP A 114 -22.06 -5.59 7.51
CA ASP A 114 -22.93 -4.42 7.50
C ASP A 114 -22.13 -3.11 7.68
N GLU A 115 -22.50 -2.06 6.93
CA GLU A 115 -21.81 -0.75 6.89
C GLU A 115 -21.60 -0.12 8.29
N ALA A 116 -22.54 -0.38 9.20
CA ALA A 116 -22.54 0.10 10.58
C ALA A 116 -21.54 -0.62 11.51
N SER A 117 -20.92 -1.72 11.08
CA SER A 117 -20.09 -2.59 11.92
C SER A 117 -18.57 -2.31 11.84
N LEU A 118 -18.13 -1.54 10.85
CA LEU A 118 -16.70 -1.27 10.64
C LEU A 118 -16.18 -0.17 11.56
N THR A 119 -15.09 -0.46 12.25
CA THR A 119 -14.34 0.48 13.09
C THR A 119 -13.48 1.42 12.24
N ASN A 120 -13.09 2.58 12.79
CA ASN A 120 -12.15 3.49 12.09
C ASN A 120 -10.84 2.80 11.69
N THR A 121 -10.38 1.83 12.51
CA THR A 121 -9.18 1.03 12.23
C THR A 121 -9.37 0.18 10.97
N GLU A 122 -10.50 -0.52 10.86
CA GLU A 122 -10.79 -1.35 9.69
C GLU A 122 -10.94 -0.49 8.43
N TYR A 123 -11.54 0.70 8.54
CA TYR A 123 -11.57 1.66 7.43
C TYR A 123 -10.19 2.16 7.01
N GLY A 124 -9.27 2.35 7.96
CA GLY A 124 -7.87 2.65 7.68
C GLY A 124 -7.20 1.55 6.86
N GLN A 125 -7.41 0.28 7.26
CA GLN A 125 -6.87 -0.88 6.55
C GLN A 125 -7.45 -1.04 5.14
N ILE A 126 -8.78 -0.87 4.98
CA ILE A 126 -9.43 -0.88 3.66
C ILE A 126 -8.84 0.24 2.78
N SER A 127 -8.69 1.45 3.33
CA SER A 127 -8.16 2.60 2.59
C SER A 127 -6.73 2.36 2.10
N GLU A 128 -5.90 1.72 2.92
CA GLU A 128 -4.53 1.35 2.55
C GLU A 128 -4.50 0.30 1.43
N LEU A 129 -5.29 -0.77 1.55
CA LEU A 129 -5.41 -1.82 0.53
C LEU A 129 -5.94 -1.26 -0.81
N VAL A 130 -6.93 -0.36 -0.74
CA VAL A 130 -7.44 0.42 -1.87
C VAL A 130 -6.28 1.16 -2.55
N VAL A 131 -5.58 2.02 -1.82
CA VAL A 131 -4.46 2.81 -2.38
C VAL A 131 -3.38 1.93 -2.99
N ILE A 132 -2.90 0.92 -2.26
CA ILE A 132 -1.82 0.04 -2.72
C ILE A 132 -2.19 -0.59 -4.06
N THR A 133 -3.39 -1.15 -4.16
CA THR A 133 -3.82 -1.86 -5.36
C THR A 133 -4.01 -0.92 -6.55
N TYR A 134 -4.59 0.27 -6.33
CA TYR A 134 -4.70 1.27 -7.40
C TYR A 134 -3.34 1.77 -7.89
N LEU A 135 -2.34 1.86 -7.01
CA LEU A 135 -0.97 2.20 -7.39
C LEU A 135 -0.30 1.07 -8.20
N LEU A 136 -0.53 -0.19 -7.83
CA LEU A 136 -0.06 -1.37 -8.59
C LEU A 136 -0.66 -1.44 -10.01
N ASN A 137 -1.86 -0.89 -10.20
CA ASN A 137 -2.45 -0.66 -11.52
C ASN A 137 -1.78 0.52 -12.25
N GLY A 138 -1.39 1.56 -11.51
CA GLY A 138 -0.83 2.83 -12.00
C GLY A 138 0.65 2.86 -12.36
N ASN A 139 1.26 1.72 -12.70
CA ASN A 139 2.71 1.59 -12.94
C ASN A 139 3.60 2.04 -11.75
N LEU A 140 3.04 2.15 -10.54
CA LEU A 140 3.79 2.44 -9.32
C LEU A 140 3.86 1.19 -8.46
N PHE A 141 5.03 0.93 -7.89
CA PHE A 141 5.18 -0.16 -6.93
C PHE A 141 5.18 0.39 -5.50
N PRO A 142 4.07 0.28 -4.75
CA PRO A 142 4.01 0.63 -3.33
C PRO A 142 4.69 -0.44 -2.46
N TYR A 143 5.46 -0.03 -1.47
CA TYR A 143 6.04 -0.83 -0.39
C TYR A 143 5.34 -0.48 0.91
N LEU A 144 5.13 -1.47 1.76
CA LEU A 144 4.76 -1.22 3.16
C LEU A 144 5.89 -0.45 3.86
N ALA A 145 5.53 0.47 4.76
CA ALA A 145 6.51 1.13 5.60
C ALA A 145 7.24 0.14 6.52
N SER A 146 8.47 0.50 6.90
CA SER A 146 9.27 -0.28 7.84
C SER A 146 8.67 -0.21 9.24
N TRP A 147 8.89 -1.24 10.07
CA TRP A 147 8.43 -1.24 11.46
C TRP A 147 9.05 -0.09 12.29
N ARG A 148 10.21 0.43 11.88
CA ARG A 148 10.89 1.56 12.56
C ARG A 148 10.25 2.90 12.28
N GLU A 149 9.72 3.10 11.07
CA GLU A 149 9.06 4.35 10.69
C GLU A 149 7.64 4.43 11.25
N GLU A 150 7.15 3.33 11.84
CA GLU A 150 5.75 3.13 12.18
C GLU A 150 5.57 2.20 13.39
N ALA A 151 5.23 2.75 14.55
CA ALA A 151 4.64 1.96 15.63
C ALA A 151 3.15 1.62 15.33
N ASN A 152 2.82 1.32 14.07
CA ASN A 152 1.47 1.45 13.50
C ASN A 152 0.61 0.18 13.65
N ILE A 153 0.58 -0.37 14.87
CA ILE A 153 -0.52 -1.25 15.29
C ILE A 153 -1.65 -0.43 15.93
N LEU A 154 -1.41 0.86 16.21
CA LEU A 154 -2.38 1.76 16.84
C LEU A 154 -3.22 2.50 15.79
N SER A 155 -4.53 2.52 16.02
CA SER A 155 -5.56 3.10 15.13
C SER A 155 -5.48 4.62 14.94
N ALA A 156 -4.67 5.31 15.74
CA ALA A 156 -4.43 6.75 15.65
C ALA A 156 -3.24 7.11 14.75
N ASP A 157 -2.45 6.11 14.34
CA ASP A 157 -1.26 6.30 13.54
C ASP A 157 -1.51 5.93 12.08
N ASN A 158 -1.04 6.80 11.20
CA ASN A 158 -1.44 6.89 9.80
C ASN A 158 -0.72 5.81 9.01
N HIS A 159 -1.45 4.99 8.25
CA HIS A 159 -0.83 3.94 7.46
C HIS A 159 0.03 4.57 6.36
N ASP A 160 1.35 4.44 6.44
CA ASP A 160 2.24 4.95 5.41
C ASP A 160 2.72 3.80 4.50
N VAL A 161 2.83 4.14 3.23
CA VAL A 161 3.42 3.29 2.19
C VAL A 161 4.46 4.11 1.44
N TYR A 162 5.40 3.45 0.78
CA TYR A 162 6.40 4.11 -0.05
C TYR A 162 6.21 3.70 -1.50
N THR A 163 6.11 4.65 -2.42
CA THR A 163 6.17 4.30 -3.84
C THR A 163 7.61 4.34 -4.34
N LEU A 164 8.00 3.33 -5.13
CA LEU A 164 9.26 3.35 -5.86
C LEU A 164 9.08 4.02 -7.22
N HIS A 165 10.01 4.90 -7.57
CA HIS A 165 10.08 5.58 -8.86
C HIS A 165 11.43 5.37 -9.51
N ASN A 166 11.44 5.15 -10.83
CA ASN A 166 12.66 5.14 -11.62
C ASN A 166 13.07 6.59 -11.94
N ALA A 167 14.27 7.00 -11.51
CA ALA A 167 14.75 8.38 -11.62
C ALA A 167 16.10 8.49 -12.37
N GLY A 168 16.17 7.94 -13.58
CA GLY A 168 17.39 7.88 -14.39
C GLY A 168 18.16 6.58 -14.22
N GLU A 169 19.28 6.43 -14.92
CA GLU A 169 19.84 5.11 -15.28
C GLU A 169 20.23 4.18 -14.13
N ASP A 170 20.36 4.62 -12.86
CA ASP A 170 20.75 3.68 -11.77
C ASP A 170 20.18 3.99 -10.37
N ARG A 171 19.19 4.87 -10.21
CA ARG A 171 18.69 5.23 -8.87
C ARG A 171 17.18 5.12 -8.71
N VAL A 172 16.77 4.14 -7.91
CA VAL A 172 15.40 4.00 -7.42
C VAL A 172 15.16 5.01 -6.29
N LYS A 173 14.20 5.92 -6.48
CA LYS A 173 13.74 6.82 -5.42
C LYS A 173 12.56 6.23 -4.66
N LYS A 174 12.52 6.48 -3.35
CA LYS A 174 11.36 6.22 -2.50
C LYS A 174 10.61 7.53 -2.29
N THR A 175 9.28 7.51 -2.44
CA THR A 175 8.40 8.61 -2.08
C THR A 175 7.48 8.17 -0.95
N PRO A 176 7.59 8.77 0.26
CA PRO A 176 6.69 8.46 1.37
C PRO A 176 5.27 8.93 1.06
N VAL A 177 4.30 8.08 1.35
CA VAL A 177 2.87 8.29 1.15
C VAL A 177 2.16 8.01 2.45
N SER A 178 1.58 9.03 3.07
CA SER A 178 0.75 8.87 4.27
C SER A 178 -0.72 8.79 3.90
N ILE A 179 -1.40 7.75 4.38
CA ILE A 179 -2.81 7.52 4.12
C ILE A 179 -3.62 8.10 5.27
N LYS A 180 -4.48 9.08 4.95
CA LYS A 180 -5.28 9.81 5.95
C LYS A 180 -6.76 9.56 5.77
N PHE A 181 -7.40 9.13 6.86
CA PHE A 181 -8.84 9.04 7.01
C PHE A 181 -9.33 10.07 8.05
N ARG A 182 -9.28 11.36 7.64
CA ARG A 182 -9.67 12.60 8.35
C ARG A 182 -8.83 13.04 9.58
N GLU A 183 -8.88 14.37 9.75
CA GLU A 183 -8.03 15.32 10.51
C GLU A 183 -6.55 15.44 10.08
N LEU A 184 -6.17 16.66 9.67
CA LEU A 184 -4.81 17.04 9.27
C LEU A 184 -4.34 18.17 10.19
N PRO A 185 -3.43 17.92 11.14
CA PRO A 185 -2.51 18.96 11.58
C PRO A 185 -1.43 19.19 10.49
N PRO A 186 -0.78 20.36 10.49
CA PRO A 186 0.27 20.66 9.52
C PRO A 186 1.51 19.79 9.81
N ALA A 187 2.02 19.09 8.79
CA ALA A 187 3.24 18.30 8.88
C ALA A 187 4.46 19.13 8.47
N ASN A 188 5.54 19.02 9.26
CA ASN A 188 6.83 19.68 9.03
C ASN A 188 7.80 18.85 8.15
N ASP A 189 7.36 17.71 7.62
CA ASP A 189 8.17 16.80 6.80
C ASP A 189 7.64 16.68 5.36
N LEU A 190 8.56 16.34 4.44
CA LEU A 190 8.31 16.17 3.00
C LEU A 190 7.57 14.84 2.74
N VAL A 191 6.26 14.78 3.03
CA VAL A 191 5.39 13.58 2.89
C VAL A 191 4.23 13.83 1.93
N VAL A 192 3.89 12.85 1.07
CA VAL A 192 2.67 12.90 0.25
C VAL A 192 1.49 12.39 1.05
N VAL A 193 0.50 13.23 1.33
CA VAL A 193 -0.70 12.81 2.05
C VAL A 193 -1.83 12.46 1.08
N LEU A 194 -2.34 11.23 1.13
CA LEU A 194 -3.50 10.77 0.36
C LEU A 194 -4.74 10.68 1.25
N CYS A 195 -5.71 11.55 0.98
CA CYS A 195 -7.03 11.51 1.64
C CYS A 195 -7.97 10.56 0.88
N VAL A 196 -7.80 9.25 1.06
CA VAL A 196 -8.44 8.18 0.26
C VAL A 196 -9.94 8.38 0.17
N GLY A 197 -10.65 8.49 1.29
CA GLY A 197 -12.10 8.70 1.29
C GLY A 197 -12.56 9.93 0.50
N ARG A 198 -11.76 11.00 0.45
CA ARG A 198 -12.08 12.21 -0.34
C ARG A 198 -11.85 11.97 -1.83
N MET A 199 -10.77 11.25 -2.17
CA MET A 199 -10.42 10.92 -3.54
C MET A 199 -11.41 9.91 -4.13
N THR A 200 -11.78 8.86 -3.38
CA THR A 200 -12.79 7.87 -3.76
C THR A 200 -14.15 8.55 -3.96
N LEU A 201 -14.61 9.35 -3.00
CA LEU A 201 -15.88 10.10 -3.14
C LEU A 201 -15.87 11.06 -4.35
N SER A 202 -14.74 11.71 -4.64
CA SER A 202 -14.62 12.55 -5.83
C SER A 202 -14.79 11.77 -7.13
N VAL A 203 -14.37 10.51 -7.19
CA VAL A 203 -14.50 9.64 -8.37
C VAL A 203 -15.89 9.02 -8.42
N ALA A 204 -16.43 8.62 -7.27
CA ALA A 204 -17.75 7.99 -7.14
C ALA A 204 -18.91 8.82 -7.69
N ARG A 205 -18.73 10.14 -7.88
CA ARG A 205 -19.70 11.02 -8.55
C ARG A 205 -20.11 10.56 -9.96
N ILE A 206 -19.33 9.69 -10.62
CA ILE A 206 -19.75 9.11 -11.89
C ILE A 206 -20.94 8.15 -11.72
N ILE A 207 -21.01 7.47 -10.57
CA ILE A 207 -22.07 6.53 -10.20
C ILE A 207 -23.30 7.34 -9.76
N PRO A 208 -24.52 7.05 -10.27
CA PRO A 208 -25.73 7.84 -10.02
C PRO A 208 -26.01 8.16 -8.54
N GLY A 209 -25.76 7.20 -7.63
CA GLY A 209 -26.03 7.35 -6.20
C GLY A 209 -25.21 8.42 -5.47
N TYR A 210 -24.11 8.91 -6.06
CA TYR A 210 -23.25 9.94 -5.44
C TYR A 210 -23.38 11.32 -6.10
N ARG A 211 -24.37 11.49 -7.00
CA ARG A 211 -24.61 12.76 -7.71
C ARG A 211 -25.39 13.79 -6.88
N ASP A 212 -26.12 13.36 -5.85
CA ASP A 212 -26.85 14.26 -4.95
C ASP A 212 -25.89 15.00 -4.00
N GLU A 213 -25.56 16.24 -4.33
CA GLU A 213 -24.64 17.05 -3.53
C GLU A 213 -25.19 17.42 -2.15
N SER A 214 -26.52 17.48 -1.99
CA SER A 214 -27.16 17.82 -0.71
C SER A 214 -26.96 16.68 0.29
N TRP A 215 -27.29 15.45 -0.12
CA TRP A 215 -27.09 14.27 0.72
C TRP A 215 -25.60 14.04 1.06
N VAL A 216 -24.70 14.18 0.07
CA VAL A 216 -23.25 14.02 0.29
C VAL A 216 -22.70 15.05 1.29
N LYS A 217 -23.23 16.27 1.26
CA LYS A 217 -22.81 17.34 2.17
C LYS A 217 -23.30 17.08 3.60
N GLU A 218 -24.55 16.67 3.75
CA GLU A 218 -25.16 16.36 5.05
C GLU A 218 -24.55 15.11 5.70
N ASN A 219 -24.26 14.08 4.90
CA ASN A 219 -23.77 12.78 5.35
C ASN A 219 -22.30 12.57 4.99
N SER A 220 -21.50 13.62 5.11
CA SER A 220 -20.14 13.64 4.55
C SER A 220 -19.29 12.45 5.00
N LYS A 221 -19.28 12.08 6.28
CA LYS A 221 -18.49 10.93 6.76
C LYS A 221 -18.93 9.62 6.10
N GLU A 222 -20.23 9.37 6.09
CA GLU A 222 -20.85 8.18 5.50
C GLU A 222 -20.59 8.10 3.99
N ALA A 223 -20.72 9.22 3.26
CA ALA A 223 -20.44 9.24 1.83
C ALA A 223 -18.99 8.83 1.49
N HIS A 224 -17.99 9.18 2.32
CA HIS A 224 -16.59 8.77 2.10
C HIS A 224 -16.40 7.28 2.38
N ILE A 225 -17.08 6.76 3.40
CA ILE A 225 -17.09 5.34 3.77
C ILE A 225 -17.66 4.52 2.62
N ARG A 226 -18.87 4.87 2.15
CA ARG A 226 -19.55 4.17 1.05
C ARG A 226 -18.72 4.18 -0.22
N ALA A 227 -18.17 5.33 -0.59
CA ALA A 227 -17.33 5.43 -1.78
C ALA A 227 -16.05 4.59 -1.69
N THR A 228 -15.49 4.42 -0.49
CA THR A 228 -14.30 3.57 -0.27
C THR A 228 -14.65 2.09 -0.32
N ARG A 229 -15.83 1.69 0.17
CA ARG A 229 -16.34 0.32 0.02
C ARG A 229 -16.63 -0.03 -1.44
N VAL A 230 -17.27 0.88 -2.19
CA VAL A 230 -17.46 0.71 -3.65
C VAL A 230 -16.13 0.52 -4.35
N ALA A 231 -15.11 1.32 -4.00
CA ALA A 231 -13.79 1.15 -4.55
C ALA A 231 -13.22 -0.25 -4.25
N ALA A 232 -13.37 -0.74 -3.01
CA ALA A 232 -12.92 -2.07 -2.62
C ALA A 232 -13.69 -3.21 -3.34
N ASP A 233 -14.99 -3.06 -3.51
CA ASP A 233 -15.87 -4.01 -4.21
C ASP A 233 -15.47 -4.18 -5.69
N ILE A 234 -15.36 -3.07 -6.42
CA ILE A 234 -14.88 -3.07 -7.81
C ILE A 234 -13.51 -3.75 -7.92
N MET A 235 -12.64 -3.53 -6.93
CA MET A 235 -11.32 -4.17 -6.93
C MET A 235 -11.41 -5.67 -6.70
N VAL A 236 -12.27 -6.14 -5.79
CA VAL A 236 -12.48 -7.57 -5.58
C VAL A 236 -12.91 -8.22 -6.89
N CYS A 237 -13.97 -7.71 -7.53
CA CYS A 237 -14.44 -8.14 -8.85
C CYS A 237 -13.29 -8.20 -9.88
N HIS A 238 -12.50 -7.12 -9.96
CA HIS A 238 -11.37 -7.06 -10.87
C HIS A 238 -10.32 -8.15 -10.58
N THR A 239 -10.00 -8.40 -9.30
CA THR A 239 -8.97 -9.36 -8.90
C THR A 239 -9.38 -10.82 -9.11
N ILE A 240 -10.67 -11.14 -8.98
CA ILE A 240 -11.21 -12.48 -9.27
C ILE A 240 -11.44 -12.71 -10.77
N GLY A 241 -11.18 -11.69 -11.59
CA GLY A 241 -11.23 -11.77 -13.06
C GLY A 241 -12.63 -11.56 -13.63
N GLU A 242 -13.53 -10.95 -12.87
CA GLU A 242 -14.83 -10.52 -13.40
C GLU A 242 -14.63 -9.38 -14.41
N GLU A 243 -15.46 -9.39 -15.45
CA GLU A 243 -15.51 -8.30 -16.42
C GLU A 243 -16.14 -7.08 -15.75
N LEU A 244 -15.35 -6.02 -15.60
CA LEU A 244 -15.85 -4.76 -15.07
C LEU A 244 -16.77 -4.09 -16.07
N SER A 245 -17.85 -3.46 -15.57
CA SER A 245 -18.68 -2.60 -16.40
C SER A 245 -17.86 -1.40 -16.92
N GLU A 246 -18.33 -0.74 -17.98
CA GLU A 246 -17.70 0.49 -18.48
C GLU A 246 -17.61 1.58 -17.39
N GLU A 247 -18.61 1.64 -16.50
CA GLU A 247 -18.62 2.59 -15.38
C GLU A 247 -17.56 2.24 -14.33
N ASP A 248 -17.39 0.97 -14.00
CA ASP A 248 -16.42 0.49 -13.02
C ASP A 248 -14.98 0.58 -13.54
N GLN A 249 -14.77 0.28 -14.83
CA GLN A 249 -13.47 0.50 -15.46
C GLN A 249 -13.10 2.00 -15.47
N LEU A 250 -14.06 2.87 -15.78
CA LEU A 250 -13.86 4.32 -15.71
C LEU A 250 -13.61 4.79 -14.28
N PHE A 251 -14.27 4.20 -13.28
CA PHE A 251 -14.00 4.45 -11.88
C PHE A 251 -12.55 4.13 -11.55
N MET A 252 -12.09 2.93 -11.94
CA MET A 252 -10.74 2.44 -11.67
C MET A 252 -9.68 3.38 -12.25
N ASP A 253 -9.82 3.71 -13.55
CA ASP A 253 -8.88 4.57 -14.26
C ASP A 253 -8.78 5.97 -13.62
N LYS A 254 -9.93 6.56 -13.26
CA LYS A 254 -9.97 7.88 -12.62
C LYS A 254 -9.33 7.86 -11.23
N LEU A 255 -9.55 6.79 -10.47
CA LEU A 255 -9.04 6.69 -9.11
C LEU A 255 -7.53 6.43 -9.09
N THR A 256 -7.01 5.53 -9.95
CA THR A 256 -5.56 5.37 -10.18
C THR A 256 -4.90 6.72 -10.50
N ASN A 257 -5.45 7.47 -11.44
CA ASN A 257 -4.93 8.80 -11.80
C ASN A 257 -4.96 9.80 -10.63
N LYS A 258 -5.97 9.74 -9.76
CA LYS A 258 -6.08 10.61 -8.58
C LYS A 258 -4.99 10.32 -7.55
N PHE A 259 -4.59 9.05 -7.36
CA PHE A 259 -3.51 8.68 -6.45
C PHE A 259 -2.12 8.96 -7.05
N GLU A 260 -1.93 8.68 -8.34
CA GLU A 260 -0.64 8.91 -9.00
C GLU A 260 -0.25 10.39 -9.08
N ARG A 261 -1.20 11.26 -9.41
CA ARG A 261 -0.93 12.69 -9.67
C ARG A 261 -0.16 13.40 -8.54
N PRO A 262 -0.58 13.35 -7.26
CA PRO A 262 0.15 14.00 -6.17
C PRO A 262 1.55 13.40 -5.97
N ILE A 263 1.70 12.09 -6.16
CA ILE A 263 3.00 11.39 -6.04
C ILE A 263 3.96 11.85 -7.14
N ARG A 264 3.51 11.89 -8.40
CA ARG A 264 4.30 12.38 -9.53
C ARG A 264 4.67 13.86 -9.37
N ALA A 265 3.73 14.69 -8.91
CA ALA A 265 3.97 16.11 -8.65
C ALA A 265 5.01 16.32 -7.54
N PHE A 266 4.96 15.50 -6.49
CA PHE A 266 5.97 15.49 -5.44
C PHE A 266 7.34 15.10 -6.00
N ALA A 267 7.43 13.95 -6.68
CA ALA A 267 8.69 13.46 -7.25
C ALA A 267 9.36 14.47 -8.21
N ALA A 268 8.57 15.24 -8.95
CA ALA A 268 9.05 16.31 -9.84
C ALA A 268 9.55 17.56 -9.06
N ARG A 269 8.97 17.87 -7.90
CA ARG A 269 9.33 19.03 -7.07
C ARG A 269 10.51 18.77 -6.13
N SER A 270 10.72 17.54 -5.70
CA SER A 270 11.74 17.15 -4.72
C SER A 270 13.20 17.18 -5.26
N SER A 271 13.55 18.10 -6.15
CA SER A 271 14.89 18.39 -6.69
C SER A 271 15.99 17.36 -6.37
N ILE A 272 16.11 16.33 -7.21
CA ILE A 272 17.43 16.10 -7.83
C ILE A 272 17.55 17.20 -8.89
N PRO A 273 18.66 17.95 -8.95
CA PRO A 273 18.88 18.92 -10.01
C PRO A 273 18.98 18.17 -11.35
N ASP A 274 17.88 18.06 -12.11
CA ASP A 274 17.79 18.29 -13.58
C ASP A 274 16.42 17.91 -14.21
N TYR A 275 15.30 18.28 -13.60
CA TYR A 275 13.97 17.94 -14.16
C TYR A 275 13.59 18.78 -15.40
N ALA A 276 14.18 19.97 -15.55
CA ALA A 276 13.95 20.84 -16.71
C ALA A 276 14.59 20.28 -18.00
N ALA A 277 15.70 19.54 -17.90
CA ALA A 277 16.34 18.88 -19.04
C ALA A 277 15.52 17.66 -19.54
N ASN A 278 14.90 16.91 -18.63
CA ASN A 278 14.21 15.66 -18.94
C ASN A 278 12.77 15.84 -19.47
N ALA A 279 12.12 16.98 -19.20
CA ALA A 279 10.83 17.32 -19.81
C ALA A 279 10.92 17.41 -21.36
N ARG A 280 12.12 17.69 -21.91
CA ARG A 280 12.36 17.68 -23.36
C ARG A 280 12.61 16.27 -23.93
N LEU A 281 13.05 15.31 -23.11
CA LEU A 281 13.31 13.93 -23.53
C LEU A 281 12.02 13.08 -23.53
N LEU A 282 11.13 13.29 -22.55
CA LEU A 282 9.81 12.63 -22.49
C LEU A 282 8.89 13.03 -23.65
N ASN A 283 8.96 14.29 -24.12
CA ASN A 283 8.27 14.72 -25.34
C ASN A 283 8.89 14.17 -26.64
N LYS A 284 10.10 13.61 -26.60
CA LYS A 284 10.72 12.90 -27.74
C LYS A 284 10.45 11.39 -27.73
N LEU A 285 10.19 10.78 -26.57
CA LEU A 285 9.96 9.33 -26.42
C LEU A 285 8.48 8.93 -26.47
N ILE A 286 7.55 9.88 -26.38
CA ILE A 286 6.14 9.66 -26.72
C ILE A 286 5.92 10.18 -28.14
N GLN A 287 6.47 9.48 -29.13
CA GLN A 287 5.79 9.42 -30.43
C GLN A 287 4.70 8.35 -30.28
N ARG A 288 3.44 8.79 -30.16
CA ARG A 288 2.33 7.87 -30.42
C ARG A 288 2.54 7.30 -31.82
N PRO A 289 2.40 5.98 -32.04
CA PRO A 289 2.21 5.49 -33.39
C PRO A 289 0.99 6.21 -33.98
N PRO A 290 0.99 6.59 -35.26
CA PRO A 290 -0.25 6.99 -35.91
C PRO A 290 -1.26 5.84 -35.79
N THR A 291 -2.50 6.22 -35.54
CA THR A 291 -3.69 5.36 -35.47
C THR A 291 -3.78 4.37 -36.63
#